data_AF-A0A1Q6L8P7-F1
#
_entry.id   AF-A0A1Q6L8P7-F1
#
_cell.length_a   1.000
_cell.length_b   1.000
_cell.length_c   1.000
_cell.angle_alpha   90.00
_cell.angle_beta   90.00
_cell.angle_gamma   90.00
#
_symmetry.space_group_name_H-M   'P 1'
#
loop_
_entity.id
_entity.type
_entity.pdbx_description
1 polymer ?
#
loop_
_entity_poly.entity_id
_entity_poly.type
_entity_poly.pdbx_seq_one_letter_code
_entity_poly.pdbx_strand_id
1 'polypeptide(L)'
;MEERSLRITGTNTTFFNKLTKTISKMLIPTKIGINGMLISMKRNAVIKAYENYTKENEDFNQEELEKKYDNAYTVYLEALDKYVMDSIYKKVKNNTASEFEKDALSRYYEVTSLKEKEYMDYKYRKQKYLLELDKDGVENNLKEKVLNKYNKFYVSKMDSLYKSILKNYSIKLADTTNIYDSSNDWIYVKIFYTLEEYIQNILTLKMSIGQKEEFKDIIEDYEKYEAYSVGKLDTKDNIEKNMILLGISRKLFTHSIPLIVAEQCYEKLLKDARILVQDTKMAVKRENAYNMLINLIEDYNIKLLSTKVYWENMKERENYKKFWDKYKEIAKLKDVDFVEYMRKKEILFIKDDMKKIQNTKFDYSKIIVYYKRKLVDYGAIRELKNTCRTAEKYIGTIKQKENRVSA
;
A
#
# COMPACT_ATOMS: atom_id res chain seq x y z
N MET A 1 3.42 36.33 -29.78
CA MET A 1 2.65 35.11 -29.45
C MET A 1 3.19 34.66 -28.10
N GLU A 2 2.50 35.06 -27.03
CA GLU A 2 3.03 35.06 -25.66
C GLU A 2 3.07 33.67 -25.02
N GLU A 3 4.19 33.41 -24.35
CA GLU A 3 4.41 32.31 -23.41
C GLU A 3 3.43 32.40 -22.23
N ARG A 4 2.75 31.29 -21.93
CA ARG A 4 2.03 31.14 -20.66
C ARG A 4 2.77 30.15 -19.77
N SER A 5 3.60 30.71 -18.91
CA SER A 5 4.14 30.07 -17.72
C SER A 5 3.01 29.58 -16.81
N LEU A 6 3.03 28.31 -16.42
CA LEU A 6 2.20 27.76 -15.35
C LEU A 6 2.68 28.36 -14.01
N ARG A 7 1.94 29.38 -13.54
CA ARG A 7 2.09 29.91 -12.19
C ARG A 7 1.70 28.85 -11.17
N ILE A 8 2.64 28.49 -10.30
CA ILE A 8 2.37 27.84 -9.02
C ILE A 8 1.77 28.91 -8.11
N THR A 9 0.44 28.95 -8.00
CA THR A 9 -0.25 29.74 -6.97
C THR A 9 -0.33 28.93 -5.69
N GLY A 10 0.19 29.50 -4.60
CA GLY A 10 0.47 28.83 -3.35
C GLY A 10 -0.71 28.46 -2.46
N THR A 11 -0.39 27.54 -1.54
CA THR A 11 -0.78 27.42 -0.13
C THR A 11 -2.26 27.17 0.26
N ASN A 12 -2.51 25.90 0.62
CA ASN A 12 -3.25 25.42 1.80
C ASN A 12 -4.74 25.78 1.98
N THR A 13 -5.52 25.94 0.91
CA THR A 13 -6.99 25.92 0.97
C THR A 13 -7.65 24.86 0.06
N THR A 14 -6.85 24.11 -0.71
CA THR A 14 -7.35 23.18 -1.74
C THR A 14 -7.66 21.78 -1.22
N PHE A 15 -6.92 21.30 -0.22
CA PHE A 15 -7.01 19.93 0.30
C PHE A 15 -8.41 19.58 0.86
N PHE A 16 -8.90 20.38 1.81
CA PHE A 16 -10.20 20.13 2.44
C PHE A 16 -11.39 20.40 1.51
N ASN A 17 -11.29 21.39 0.62
CA ASN A 17 -12.31 21.65 -0.40
C ASN A 17 -12.41 20.53 -1.45
N LYS A 18 -11.32 19.78 -1.69
CA LYS A 18 -11.33 18.57 -2.52
C LYS A 18 -11.93 17.36 -1.79
N LEU A 19 -11.60 17.16 -0.50
CA LEU A 19 -12.24 16.16 0.37
C LEU A 19 -13.78 16.29 0.36
N THR A 20 -14.31 17.51 0.47
CA THR A 20 -15.76 17.77 0.44
C THR A 20 -16.40 17.36 -0.90
N LYS A 21 -15.70 17.49 -2.03
CA LYS A 21 -16.21 17.12 -3.36
C LYS A 21 -16.19 15.62 -3.64
N THR A 22 -15.24 14.88 -3.06
CA THR A 22 -15.18 13.41 -3.19
C THR A 22 -16.30 12.72 -2.39
N ILE A 23 -16.60 13.22 -1.19
CA ILE A 23 -17.73 12.75 -0.36
C ILE A 23 -19.08 13.00 -1.06
N SER A 24 -19.19 14.07 -1.84
CA SER A 24 -20.44 14.46 -2.53
C SER A 24 -20.86 13.54 -3.69
N LYS A 25 -20.02 12.57 -4.11
CA LYS A 25 -20.34 11.64 -5.23
C LYS A 25 -21.09 10.38 -4.80
N MET A 26 -21.32 10.17 -3.50
CA MET A 26 -21.97 8.98 -2.95
C MET A 26 -23.44 9.27 -2.58
N LEU A 27 -24.22 9.77 -3.55
CA LEU A 27 -25.61 10.21 -3.34
C LEU A 27 -26.58 9.39 -4.20
N ILE A 28 -27.18 8.35 -3.62
CA ILE A 28 -28.48 7.83 -4.08
C ILE A 28 -29.37 7.50 -2.85
N PRO A 29 -30.57 8.09 -2.74
CA PRO A 29 -31.50 7.78 -1.66
C PRO A 29 -32.50 6.68 -2.07
N THR A 30 -32.69 5.65 -1.24
CA THR A 30 -33.87 4.75 -1.38
C THR A 30 -34.54 4.38 -0.05
N LYS A 31 -35.69 5.03 0.16
CA LYS A 31 -36.96 4.54 0.74
C LYS A 31 -36.91 3.67 2.02
N ILE A 32 -37.28 4.31 3.14
CA ILE A 32 -37.45 3.77 4.50
C ILE A 32 -38.62 2.76 4.58
N GLY A 33 -38.38 1.58 5.15
CA GLY A 33 -39.39 0.60 5.59
C GLY A 33 -39.23 0.24 7.07
N ILE A 34 -40.08 -0.64 7.64
CA ILE A 34 -40.08 -1.07 9.07
C ILE A 34 -38.69 -1.54 9.55
N ASN A 35 -37.93 -2.23 8.69
CA ASN A 35 -36.56 -2.63 8.99
C ASN A 35 -35.63 -1.41 9.19
N GLY A 36 -35.89 -0.29 8.50
CA GLY A 36 -35.17 0.97 8.71
C GLY A 36 -35.42 1.58 10.09
N MET A 37 -36.61 1.41 10.67
CA MET A 37 -36.90 1.87 12.04
C MET A 37 -36.16 1.03 13.08
N LEU A 38 -36.19 -0.31 12.95
CA LEU A 38 -35.45 -1.21 13.84
C LEU A 38 -33.94 -0.96 13.76
N ILE A 39 -33.38 -0.87 12.55
CA ILE A 39 -31.96 -0.56 12.34
C ILE A 39 -31.62 0.78 12.97
N SER A 40 -32.44 1.81 12.78
CA SER A 40 -32.23 3.14 13.39
C SER A 40 -32.19 3.07 14.93
N MET A 41 -33.09 2.30 15.55
CA MET A 41 -33.06 2.08 17.00
C MET A 41 -31.77 1.40 17.46
N LYS A 42 -31.34 0.33 16.77
CA LYS A 42 -30.10 -0.38 17.11
C LYS A 42 -28.84 0.47 16.87
N ARG A 43 -28.81 1.24 15.77
CA ARG A 43 -27.77 2.22 15.45
C ARG A 43 -27.62 3.26 16.57
N ASN A 44 -28.73 3.83 17.03
CA ASN A 44 -28.71 4.80 18.13
C ASN A 44 -28.22 4.17 19.44
N ALA A 45 -28.56 2.89 19.70
CA ALA A 45 -28.09 2.18 20.87
C ALA A 45 -26.56 1.97 20.83
N VAL A 46 -26.01 1.52 19.69
CA VAL A 46 -24.56 1.31 19.55
C VAL A 46 -23.79 2.64 19.58
N ILE A 47 -24.31 3.71 18.97
CA ILE A 47 -23.68 5.05 19.06
C ILE A 47 -23.59 5.50 20.52
N LYS A 48 -24.67 5.37 21.30
CA LYS A 48 -24.67 5.75 22.72
C LYS A 48 -23.69 4.90 23.54
N ALA A 49 -23.65 3.58 23.30
CA ALA A 49 -22.73 2.69 24.00
C ALA A 49 -21.27 3.02 23.65
N TYR A 50 -20.98 3.31 22.38
CA TYR A 50 -19.68 3.76 21.90
C TYR A 50 -19.25 5.08 22.55
N GLU A 51 -20.15 6.08 22.62
CA GLU A 51 -19.87 7.36 23.27
C GLU A 51 -19.58 7.20 24.77
N ASN A 52 -20.21 6.23 25.44
CA ASN A 52 -19.94 5.99 26.86
C ASN A 52 -18.61 5.25 27.06
N TYR A 53 -18.31 4.25 26.22
CA TYR A 53 -17.06 3.51 26.26
C TYR A 53 -15.82 4.39 25.94
N THR A 54 -15.97 5.37 25.07
CA THR A 54 -14.86 6.25 24.65
C THR A 54 -14.65 7.48 25.53
N LYS A 55 -15.53 7.73 26.50
CA LYS A 55 -15.30 8.82 27.47
C LYS A 55 -14.31 8.35 28.53
N GLU A 56 -13.25 9.12 28.73
CA GLU A 56 -12.42 9.02 29.91
C GLU A 56 -13.26 9.45 31.12
N ASN A 57 -13.80 8.48 31.86
CA ASN A 57 -14.37 8.70 33.19
C ASN A 57 -13.69 7.74 34.16
N GLU A 58 -12.96 8.29 35.13
CA GLU A 58 -12.27 7.52 36.17
C GLU A 58 -13.23 6.70 37.05
N ASP A 59 -14.53 7.06 37.07
CA ASP A 59 -15.55 6.45 37.93
C ASP A 59 -16.26 5.22 37.34
N PHE A 60 -16.05 4.87 36.06
CA PHE A 60 -16.73 3.74 35.43
C PHE A 60 -15.81 2.55 35.17
N ASN A 61 -16.33 1.33 35.37
CA ASN A 61 -15.64 0.11 35.00
C ASN A 61 -15.55 0.01 33.45
N GLN A 62 -14.36 0.31 32.91
CA GLN A 62 -14.09 0.33 31.48
C GLN A 62 -14.42 -1.01 30.79
N GLU A 63 -14.16 -2.14 31.46
CA GLU A 63 -14.45 -3.48 30.93
C GLU A 63 -15.97 -3.71 30.78
N GLU A 64 -16.77 -3.18 31.70
CA GLU A 64 -18.23 -3.27 31.63
C GLU A 64 -18.80 -2.41 30.49
N LEU A 65 -18.24 -1.21 30.30
CA LEU A 65 -18.60 -0.33 29.18
C LEU A 65 -18.26 -0.95 27.84
N GLU A 66 -17.10 -1.60 27.73
CA GLU A 66 -16.69 -2.34 26.53
C GLU A 66 -17.67 -3.49 26.21
N LYS A 67 -18.00 -4.32 27.21
CA LYS A 67 -19.00 -5.40 27.04
C LYS A 67 -20.37 -4.86 26.60
N LYS A 68 -20.82 -3.74 27.16
CA LYS A 68 -22.08 -3.08 26.77
C LYS A 68 -22.02 -2.60 25.31
N TYR A 69 -20.90 -2.02 24.89
CA TYR A 69 -20.67 -1.62 23.51
C TYR A 69 -20.67 -2.82 22.55
N ASP A 70 -19.93 -3.89 22.88
CA ASP A 70 -19.83 -5.08 22.04
C ASP A 70 -21.18 -5.79 21.88
N ASN A 71 -21.97 -5.87 22.95
CA ASN A 71 -23.33 -6.39 22.90
C ASN A 71 -24.23 -5.54 21.99
N ALA A 72 -24.20 -4.20 22.15
CA ALA A 72 -24.98 -3.31 21.30
C ALA A 72 -24.56 -3.38 19.82
N TYR A 73 -23.27 -3.50 19.56
CA TYR A 73 -22.70 -3.65 18.22
C TYR A 73 -23.12 -4.98 17.58
N THR A 74 -23.08 -6.08 18.32
CA THR A 74 -23.52 -7.40 17.85
C THR A 74 -24.98 -7.38 17.43
N VAL A 75 -25.87 -6.86 18.30
CA VAL A 75 -27.30 -6.76 18.01
C VAL A 75 -27.57 -5.84 16.81
N TYR A 76 -26.76 -4.79 16.62
CA TYR A 76 -26.86 -3.91 15.46
C TYR A 76 -26.46 -4.62 14.16
N LEU A 77 -25.37 -5.38 14.16
CA LEU A 77 -24.97 -6.19 13.00
C LEU A 77 -26.00 -7.26 12.65
N GLU A 78 -26.58 -7.94 13.65
CA GLU A 78 -27.65 -8.92 13.43
C GLU A 78 -28.87 -8.29 12.76
N ALA A 79 -29.24 -7.07 13.16
CA ALA A 79 -30.34 -6.34 12.53
C ALA A 79 -30.05 -6.00 11.06
N LEU A 80 -28.80 -5.62 10.74
CA LEU A 80 -28.36 -5.36 9.37
C LEU A 80 -28.34 -6.66 8.54
N ASP A 81 -27.80 -7.75 9.08
CA ASP A 81 -27.76 -9.05 8.42
C ASP A 81 -29.16 -9.57 8.09
N LYS A 82 -30.05 -9.47 9.08
CA LYS A 82 -31.47 -9.83 8.90
C LYS A 82 -32.13 -8.96 7.84
N TYR A 83 -31.82 -7.66 7.78
CA TYR A 83 -32.37 -6.78 6.74
C TYR A 83 -31.97 -7.21 5.32
N VAL A 84 -30.73 -7.66 5.11
CA VAL A 84 -30.29 -8.18 3.80
C VAL A 84 -31.16 -9.36 3.39
N MET A 85 -31.39 -10.33 4.29
CA MET A 85 -32.16 -11.54 3.95
C MET A 85 -33.68 -11.31 3.91
N ASP A 86 -34.22 -10.53 4.85
CA ASP A 86 -35.66 -10.32 4.97
C ASP A 86 -36.21 -9.25 4.05
N SER A 87 -35.37 -8.34 3.57
CA SER A 87 -35.78 -7.24 2.67
C SER A 87 -35.12 -7.35 1.31
N ILE A 88 -33.79 -7.21 1.24
CA ILE A 88 -33.07 -7.11 -0.04
C ILE A 88 -33.25 -8.39 -0.85
N TYR A 89 -32.98 -9.55 -0.25
CA TYR A 89 -33.16 -10.85 -0.91
C TYR A 89 -34.59 -11.07 -1.39
N LYS A 90 -35.61 -10.75 -0.57
CA LYS A 90 -37.02 -10.90 -0.98
C LYS A 90 -37.38 -9.99 -2.15
N LYS A 91 -36.89 -8.74 -2.15
CA LYS A 91 -37.08 -7.81 -3.27
C LYS A 91 -36.41 -8.31 -4.55
N VAL A 92 -35.19 -8.84 -4.46
CA VAL A 92 -34.47 -9.40 -5.61
C VAL A 92 -35.20 -10.63 -6.15
N LYS A 93 -35.59 -11.57 -5.27
CA LYS A 93 -36.34 -12.77 -5.62
C LYS A 93 -37.68 -12.44 -6.31
N ASN A 94 -38.36 -11.38 -5.87
CA ASN A 94 -39.64 -10.94 -6.41
C ASN A 94 -39.51 -9.95 -7.58
N ASN A 95 -38.31 -9.73 -8.14
CA ASN A 95 -38.04 -8.78 -9.22
C ASN A 95 -38.50 -7.33 -8.95
N THR A 96 -38.54 -6.93 -7.68
CA THR A 96 -38.91 -5.57 -7.24
C THR A 96 -37.72 -4.78 -6.70
N ALA A 97 -36.53 -5.38 -6.68
CA ALA A 97 -35.30 -4.73 -6.24
C ALA A 97 -34.77 -3.72 -7.26
N SER A 98 -34.26 -2.62 -6.73
CA SER A 98 -33.38 -1.69 -7.45
C SER A 98 -32.06 -2.36 -7.88
N GLU A 99 -31.35 -1.73 -8.81
CA GLU A 99 -30.01 -2.19 -9.21
C GLU A 99 -29.03 -2.18 -8.03
N PHE A 100 -29.10 -1.16 -7.18
CA PHE A 100 -28.35 -1.10 -5.93
C PHE A 100 -28.61 -2.31 -5.03
N GLU A 101 -29.88 -2.66 -4.80
CA GLU A 101 -30.25 -3.81 -3.96
C GLU A 101 -29.79 -5.15 -4.56
N LYS A 102 -29.73 -5.26 -5.90
CA LYS A 102 -29.16 -6.43 -6.58
C LYS A 102 -27.65 -6.52 -6.38
N ASP A 103 -26.93 -5.42 -6.54
CA ASP A 103 -25.48 -5.34 -6.31
C ASP A 103 -25.12 -5.63 -4.84
N ALA A 104 -25.86 -5.03 -3.90
CA ALA A 104 -25.73 -5.31 -2.47
C ALA A 104 -25.87 -6.82 -2.18
N LEU A 105 -26.93 -7.47 -2.67
CA LEU A 105 -27.10 -8.91 -2.45
C LEU A 105 -25.97 -9.73 -3.08
N SER A 106 -25.49 -9.35 -4.27
CA SER A 106 -24.36 -10.01 -4.93
C SER A 106 -23.10 -9.94 -4.08
N ARG A 107 -22.72 -8.75 -3.61
CA ARG A 107 -21.56 -8.55 -2.72
C ARG A 107 -21.71 -9.30 -1.39
N TYR A 108 -22.92 -9.32 -0.84
CA TYR A 108 -23.20 -10.10 0.37
C TYR A 108 -22.91 -11.59 0.18
N TYR A 109 -23.31 -12.17 -0.96
CA TYR A 109 -22.99 -13.57 -1.27
C TYR A 109 -21.51 -13.81 -1.56
N GLU A 110 -20.85 -12.88 -2.26
CA GLU A 110 -19.40 -12.92 -2.47
C GLU A 110 -18.67 -13.01 -1.12
N VAL A 111 -19.00 -12.13 -0.18
CA VAL A 111 -18.42 -12.15 1.17
C VAL A 111 -18.79 -13.43 1.91
N THR A 112 -20.05 -13.87 1.84
CA THR A 112 -20.51 -15.07 2.56
C THR A 112 -19.86 -16.35 2.04
N SER A 113 -19.50 -16.41 0.75
CA SER A 113 -18.76 -17.54 0.16
C SER A 113 -17.37 -17.74 0.78
N LEU A 114 -16.80 -16.70 1.38
CA LEU A 114 -15.51 -16.78 2.10
C LEU A 114 -15.62 -17.58 3.40
N LYS A 115 -16.83 -17.82 3.94
CA LYS A 115 -17.03 -18.45 5.25
C LYS A 115 -16.36 -19.82 5.35
N GLU A 116 -16.42 -20.60 4.28
CA GLU A 116 -15.88 -21.97 4.24
C GLU A 116 -14.38 -21.98 3.95
N LYS A 117 -13.89 -21.04 3.13
CA LYS A 117 -12.50 -21.03 2.62
C LYS A 117 -11.56 -20.18 3.47
N GLU A 118 -12.02 -19.04 3.96
CA GLU A 118 -11.22 -18.02 4.65
C GLU A 118 -12.02 -17.41 5.81
N TYR A 119 -12.37 -18.21 6.83
CA TYR A 119 -13.27 -17.79 7.92
C TYR A 119 -12.88 -16.46 8.60
N MET A 120 -11.59 -16.24 8.85
CA MET A 120 -11.13 -14.97 9.45
C MET A 120 -11.34 -13.77 8.52
N ASP A 121 -11.14 -13.95 7.22
CA ASP A 121 -11.40 -12.89 6.23
C ASP A 121 -12.90 -12.63 6.12
N TYR A 122 -13.71 -13.69 6.07
CA TYR A 122 -15.17 -13.63 6.13
C TYR A 122 -15.66 -12.84 7.35
N LYS A 123 -15.15 -13.16 8.56
CA LYS A 123 -15.58 -12.53 9.81
C LYS A 123 -15.44 -11.01 9.77
N TYR A 124 -14.33 -10.49 9.25
CA TYR A 124 -14.09 -9.05 9.20
C TYR A 124 -14.77 -8.40 7.99
N ARG A 125 -14.72 -9.03 6.81
CA ARG A 125 -15.34 -8.50 5.59
C ARG A 125 -16.85 -8.45 5.68
N LYS A 126 -17.50 -9.42 6.35
CA LYS A 126 -18.95 -9.39 6.58
C LYS A 126 -19.37 -8.21 7.44
N GLN A 127 -18.67 -7.97 8.54
CA GLN A 127 -18.96 -6.82 9.40
C GLN A 127 -18.76 -5.50 8.66
N LYS A 128 -17.64 -5.39 7.94
CA LYS A 128 -17.31 -4.23 7.12
C LYS A 128 -18.41 -3.95 6.09
N TYR A 129 -18.79 -4.96 5.31
CA TYR A 129 -19.84 -4.87 4.30
C TYR A 129 -21.19 -4.41 4.89
N LEU A 130 -21.61 -4.99 6.03
CA LEU A 130 -22.87 -4.60 6.67
C LEU A 130 -22.86 -3.13 7.12
N LEU A 131 -21.73 -2.64 7.64
CA LEU A 131 -21.57 -1.24 8.03
C LEU A 131 -21.57 -0.30 6.82
N GLU A 132 -20.92 -0.67 5.72
CA GLU A 132 -20.94 0.09 4.46
C GLU A 132 -22.36 0.21 3.90
N LEU A 133 -23.09 -0.92 3.88
CA LEU A 133 -24.48 -0.94 3.43
C LEU A 133 -25.37 0.02 4.24
N ASP A 134 -25.15 0.10 5.56
CA ASP A 134 -25.90 1.04 6.40
C ASP A 134 -25.43 2.49 6.22
N LYS A 135 -24.13 2.71 6.05
CA LYS A 135 -23.51 4.03 5.86
C LYS A 135 -24.11 4.77 4.67
N ASP A 136 -24.28 4.09 3.54
CA ASP A 136 -24.92 4.63 2.33
C ASP A 136 -26.36 5.08 2.58
N GLY A 137 -27.09 4.34 3.45
CA GLY A 137 -28.44 4.70 3.87
C GLY A 137 -28.50 5.85 4.88
N VAL A 138 -27.43 6.09 5.64
CA VAL A 138 -27.36 7.08 6.71
C VAL A 138 -27.08 8.49 6.21
N GLU A 139 -26.15 8.64 5.26
CA GLU A 139 -25.71 9.96 4.75
C GLU A 139 -26.85 10.79 4.15
N ASN A 140 -27.92 10.12 3.72
CA ASN A 140 -29.08 10.75 3.08
C ASN A 140 -30.23 11.10 4.03
N ASN A 141 -30.21 10.63 5.29
CA ASN A 141 -31.42 10.57 6.13
C ASN A 141 -31.26 11.07 7.57
N LEU A 142 -30.04 11.38 8.04
CA LEU A 142 -29.81 11.83 9.43
C LEU A 142 -29.55 13.33 9.55
N LYS A 143 -30.02 13.92 10.66
CA LYS A 143 -29.61 15.28 11.07
C LYS A 143 -28.10 15.32 11.31
N GLU A 144 -27.46 16.43 10.95
CA GLU A 144 -26.00 16.63 10.99
C GLU A 144 -25.36 16.21 12.32
N LYS A 145 -25.96 16.59 13.46
CA LYS A 145 -25.45 16.21 14.79
C LYS A 145 -25.41 14.70 15.03
N VAL A 146 -26.39 13.95 14.52
CA VAL A 146 -26.44 12.48 14.66
C VAL A 146 -25.48 11.83 13.67
N LEU A 147 -25.40 12.37 12.44
CA LEU A 147 -24.46 11.93 11.42
C LEU A 147 -23.00 12.05 11.91
N ASN A 148 -22.63 13.15 12.56
CA ASN A 148 -21.29 13.34 13.11
C ASN A 148 -20.95 12.28 14.18
N LYS A 149 -21.90 11.94 15.06
CA LYS A 149 -21.71 10.89 16.08
C LYS A 149 -21.56 9.51 15.45
N TYR A 150 -22.41 9.20 14.46
CA TYR A 150 -22.32 7.97 13.70
C TYR A 150 -20.98 7.85 12.97
N ASN A 151 -20.52 8.93 12.31
CA ASN A 151 -19.26 8.90 11.58
C ASN A 151 -18.06 8.64 12.49
N LYS A 152 -18.05 9.18 13.71
CA LYS A 152 -17.00 8.86 14.71
C LYS A 152 -16.97 7.37 15.05
N PHE A 153 -18.12 6.79 15.37
CA PHE A 153 -18.27 5.35 15.60
C PHE A 153 -17.83 4.54 14.38
N TYR A 154 -18.34 4.89 13.19
CA TYR A 154 -18.10 4.19 11.94
C TYR A 154 -16.61 4.19 11.59
N VAL A 155 -15.95 5.35 11.61
CA VAL A 155 -14.50 5.47 11.35
C VAL A 155 -13.72 4.63 12.35
N SER A 156 -14.03 4.71 13.64
CA SER A 156 -13.35 3.93 14.67
C SER A 156 -13.50 2.42 14.46
N LYS A 157 -14.71 1.94 14.14
CA LYS A 157 -14.93 0.52 13.88
C LYS A 157 -14.27 0.06 12.59
N MET A 158 -14.38 0.84 11.51
CA MET A 158 -13.75 0.54 10.23
C MET A 158 -12.24 0.48 10.37
N ASP A 159 -11.62 1.43 11.08
CA ASP A 159 -10.18 1.42 11.38
C ASP A 159 -9.75 0.09 12.02
N SER A 160 -10.51 -0.39 13.01
CA SER A 160 -10.27 -1.70 13.63
C SER A 160 -10.45 -2.88 12.66
N LEU A 161 -11.47 -2.85 11.80
CA LEU A 161 -11.73 -3.91 10.83
C LEU A 161 -10.64 -3.99 9.75
N TYR A 162 -10.25 -2.86 9.17
CA TYR A 162 -9.15 -2.78 8.21
C TYR A 162 -7.83 -3.25 8.83
N LYS A 163 -7.52 -2.83 10.06
CA LYS A 163 -6.37 -3.34 10.83
C LYS A 163 -6.39 -4.86 10.97
N SER A 164 -7.56 -5.45 11.20
CA SER A 164 -7.71 -6.91 11.38
C SER A 164 -7.58 -7.67 10.05
N ILE A 165 -8.16 -7.15 8.97
CA ILE A 165 -8.05 -7.72 7.62
C ILE A 165 -6.58 -7.72 7.18
N LEU A 166 -5.90 -6.58 7.31
CA LEU A 166 -4.48 -6.47 6.97
C LEU A 166 -3.61 -7.38 7.83
N LYS A 167 -3.88 -7.48 9.13
CA LYS A 167 -3.18 -8.42 10.02
C LYS A 167 -3.37 -9.88 9.59
N ASN A 168 -4.58 -10.26 9.16
CA ASN A 168 -4.87 -11.59 8.65
C ASN A 168 -4.06 -11.91 7.38
N TYR A 169 -3.94 -10.96 6.45
CA TYR A 169 -3.09 -11.14 5.26
C TYR A 169 -1.59 -11.17 5.62
N SER A 170 -1.16 -10.35 6.56
CA SER A 170 0.21 -10.35 7.07
C SER A 170 0.59 -11.69 7.70
N ILE A 171 -0.31 -12.32 8.47
CA ILE A 171 -0.08 -13.65 9.04
C ILE A 171 0.07 -14.69 7.92
N LYS A 172 -0.83 -14.70 6.94
CA LYS A 172 -0.75 -15.62 5.80
C LYS A 172 0.55 -15.48 5.01
N LEU A 173 1.05 -14.26 4.84
CA LEU A 173 2.33 -13.99 4.18
C LEU A 173 3.54 -14.45 5.02
N ALA A 174 3.45 -14.34 6.35
CA ALA A 174 4.50 -14.79 7.26
C ALA A 174 4.55 -16.32 7.37
N ASP A 175 3.40 -17.01 7.33
CA ASP A 175 3.31 -18.46 7.45
C ASP A 175 3.85 -19.21 6.21
N THR A 176 3.94 -18.55 5.06
CA THR A 176 4.57 -19.12 3.87
C THR A 176 6.10 -19.06 4.02
N THR A 177 6.70 -20.22 4.27
CA THR A 177 8.12 -20.44 4.61
C THR A 177 9.15 -19.98 3.57
N ASN A 178 8.72 -19.48 2.41
CA ASN A 178 9.60 -18.88 1.41
C ASN A 178 9.39 -17.37 1.34
N ILE A 179 10.49 -16.64 1.50
CA ILE A 179 10.62 -15.24 1.11
C ILE A 179 10.38 -15.20 -0.41
N TYR A 180 9.15 -14.84 -0.79
CA TYR A 180 8.67 -14.69 -2.16
C TYR A 180 8.38 -16.01 -2.92
N ASP A 181 7.15 -16.51 -2.79
CA ASP A 181 6.53 -17.48 -3.71
C ASP A 181 5.47 -16.77 -4.58
N SER A 182 5.48 -17.01 -5.90
CA SER A 182 4.45 -16.50 -6.82
C SER A 182 3.04 -16.96 -6.46
N SER A 183 2.90 -18.03 -5.69
CA SER A 183 1.62 -18.47 -5.11
C SER A 183 1.00 -17.42 -4.16
N ASN A 184 1.78 -16.47 -3.66
CA ASN A 184 1.34 -15.39 -2.77
C ASN A 184 0.97 -14.09 -3.49
N ASP A 185 1.09 -14.03 -4.83
CA ASP A 185 0.82 -12.80 -5.59
C ASP A 185 -0.61 -12.26 -5.32
N TRP A 186 -1.58 -13.14 -5.10
CA TRP A 186 -2.95 -12.74 -4.74
C TRP A 186 -3.05 -12.07 -3.36
N ILE A 187 -2.17 -12.42 -2.40
CA ILE A 187 -2.17 -11.82 -1.06
C ILE A 187 -1.68 -10.37 -1.13
N TYR A 188 -0.59 -10.11 -1.86
CA TYR A 188 -0.11 -8.73 -2.08
C TYR A 188 -1.19 -7.87 -2.73
N VAL A 189 -1.86 -8.42 -3.75
CA VAL A 189 -2.99 -7.76 -4.42
C VAL A 189 -4.10 -7.43 -3.42
N LYS A 190 -4.50 -8.38 -2.56
CA LYS A 190 -5.50 -8.12 -1.50
C LYS A 190 -5.05 -7.06 -0.49
N ILE A 191 -3.77 -7.02 -0.11
CA ILE A 191 -3.21 -5.97 0.76
C ILE A 191 -3.33 -4.60 0.10
N PHE A 192 -2.85 -4.44 -1.13
CA PHE A 192 -2.90 -3.17 -1.85
C PHE A 192 -4.33 -2.67 -2.05
N TYR A 193 -5.25 -3.54 -2.47
CA TYR A 193 -6.67 -3.18 -2.58
C TYR A 193 -7.27 -2.75 -1.25
N THR A 194 -6.94 -3.46 -0.17
CA THR A 194 -7.46 -3.12 1.17
C THR A 194 -6.91 -1.77 1.66
N LEU A 195 -5.65 -1.45 1.37
CA LEU A 195 -5.04 -0.15 1.68
C LEU A 195 -5.67 0.98 0.85
N GLU A 196 -5.82 0.76 -0.45
CA GLU A 196 -6.44 1.71 -1.37
C GLU A 196 -7.86 2.06 -0.93
N GLU A 197 -8.68 1.03 -0.66
CA GLU A 197 -10.05 1.21 -0.22
C GLU A 197 -10.15 1.95 1.13
N TYR A 198 -9.27 1.64 2.08
CA TYR A 198 -9.21 2.38 3.34
C TYR A 198 -8.87 3.86 3.11
N ILE A 199 -7.89 4.15 2.26
CA ILE A 199 -7.45 5.51 1.98
C ILE A 199 -8.58 6.30 1.30
N GLN A 200 -9.28 5.71 0.33
CA GLN A 200 -10.38 6.36 -0.38
C GLN A 200 -11.58 6.64 0.51
N ASN A 201 -12.01 5.66 1.32
CA ASN A 201 -13.32 5.70 1.97
C ASN A 201 -13.24 6.09 3.45
N ILE A 202 -12.20 5.67 4.16
CA ILE A 202 -12.11 5.81 5.62
C ILE A 202 -11.17 6.94 6.00
N LEU A 203 -9.98 7.00 5.40
CA LEU A 203 -9.00 8.03 5.74
C LEU A 203 -9.52 9.43 5.40
N THR A 204 -10.17 9.59 4.26
CA THR A 204 -10.85 10.82 3.84
C THR A 204 -11.87 11.29 4.87
N LEU A 205 -12.76 10.39 5.30
CA LEU A 205 -13.78 10.67 6.31
C LEU A 205 -13.12 10.98 7.67
N LYS A 206 -12.09 10.23 8.05
CA LYS A 206 -11.33 10.41 9.29
C LYS A 206 -10.65 11.79 9.33
N MET A 207 -10.04 12.23 8.23
CA MET A 207 -9.44 13.57 8.11
C MET A 207 -10.49 14.69 8.16
N SER A 208 -11.72 14.44 7.70
CA SER A 208 -12.81 15.43 7.76
C SER A 208 -13.36 15.65 9.17
N ILE A 209 -13.23 14.66 10.06
CA ILE A 209 -13.79 14.68 11.43
C ILE A 209 -12.70 14.92 12.48
N GLY A 210 -11.46 14.51 12.20
CA GLY A 210 -10.31 14.61 13.10
C GLY A 210 -9.60 15.96 13.06
N GLN A 211 -8.61 16.13 13.93
CA GLN A 211 -7.79 17.34 13.97
C GLN A 211 -6.68 17.27 12.92
N LYS A 212 -6.36 18.41 12.30
CA LYS A 212 -5.39 18.48 11.18
C LYS A 212 -3.98 18.01 11.57
N GLU A 213 -3.60 18.20 12.82
CA GLU A 213 -2.26 17.87 13.32
C GLU A 213 -1.99 16.36 13.34
N GLU A 214 -3.02 15.53 13.50
CA GLU A 214 -2.91 14.06 13.54
C GLU A 214 -2.42 13.46 12.22
N PHE A 215 -2.54 14.18 11.10
CA PHE A 215 -2.27 13.67 9.75
C PHE A 215 -1.09 14.36 9.05
N LYS A 216 -0.37 15.25 9.73
CA LYS A 216 0.71 16.05 9.13
C LYS A 216 1.75 15.18 8.39
N ASP A 217 2.09 14.04 8.97
CA ASP A 217 3.11 13.12 8.45
C ASP A 217 2.67 12.30 7.22
N ILE A 218 1.38 12.34 6.85
CA ILE A 218 0.83 11.56 5.72
C ILE A 218 0.16 12.41 4.65
N ILE A 219 -0.04 13.72 4.88
CA ILE A 219 -0.75 14.61 3.95
C ILE A 219 -0.04 14.66 2.60
N GLU A 220 1.29 14.82 2.57
CA GLU A 220 2.05 14.91 1.32
C GLU A 220 1.94 13.63 0.47
N ASP A 221 1.99 12.46 1.11
CA ASP A 221 1.86 11.19 0.41
C ASP A 221 0.42 10.93 -0.02
N TYR A 222 -0.57 11.35 0.77
CA TYR A 222 -1.97 11.31 0.38
C TYR A 222 -2.25 12.21 -0.84
N GLU A 223 -1.70 13.43 -0.90
CA GLU A 223 -1.85 14.33 -2.05
C GLU A 223 -1.24 13.73 -3.33
N LYS A 224 -0.10 13.06 -3.21
CA LYS A 224 0.47 12.30 -4.34
C LYS A 224 -0.44 11.14 -4.75
N TYR A 225 -1.02 10.43 -3.79
CA TYR A 225 -1.97 9.36 -4.07
C TYR A 225 -3.20 9.87 -4.85
N GLU A 226 -3.75 11.03 -4.50
CA GLU A 226 -4.92 11.61 -5.19
C GLU A 226 -4.67 11.81 -6.69
N ALA A 227 -3.43 12.09 -7.10
CA ALA A 227 -3.08 12.22 -8.53
C ALA A 227 -3.32 10.93 -9.31
N TYR A 228 -3.27 9.77 -8.66
CA TYR A 228 -3.54 8.44 -9.25
C TYR A 228 -4.99 8.00 -9.09
N SER A 229 -5.85 8.78 -8.42
CA SER A 229 -7.27 8.44 -8.26
C SER A 229 -8.13 8.76 -9.50
N VAL A 230 -7.58 9.48 -10.49
CA VAL A 230 -8.30 9.97 -11.67
C VAL A 230 -7.73 9.36 -12.95
N GLY A 231 -8.59 8.68 -13.71
CA GLY A 231 -8.25 8.15 -15.04
C GLY A 231 -7.80 6.69 -15.03
N LYS A 232 -7.47 6.17 -16.21
CA LYS A 232 -6.99 4.79 -16.39
C LYS A 232 -5.48 4.77 -16.18
N LEU A 233 -5.05 4.13 -15.09
CA LEU A 233 -3.65 3.95 -14.74
C LEU A 233 -2.98 2.90 -15.63
N ASP A 234 -1.77 3.18 -16.08
CA ASP A 234 -0.93 2.18 -16.72
C ASP A 234 -0.18 1.32 -15.68
N THR A 235 0.67 0.40 -16.13
CA THR A 235 1.42 -0.49 -15.22
C THR A 235 2.44 0.26 -14.35
N LYS A 236 3.05 1.33 -14.87
CA LYS A 236 3.98 2.18 -14.11
C LYS A 236 3.22 2.91 -13.01
N ASP A 237 2.11 3.54 -13.38
CA ASP A 237 1.29 4.32 -12.47
C ASP A 237 0.75 3.46 -11.32
N ASN A 238 0.35 2.21 -11.60
CA ASN A 238 -0.08 1.28 -10.55
C ASN A 238 1.04 0.91 -9.57
N ILE A 239 2.28 0.76 -10.02
CA ILE A 239 3.44 0.50 -9.15
C ILE A 239 3.74 1.72 -8.28
N GLU A 240 3.72 2.94 -8.85
CA GLU A 240 3.92 4.19 -8.11
C GLU A 240 2.81 4.41 -7.07
N LYS A 241 1.55 4.18 -7.46
CA LYS A 241 0.42 4.21 -6.54
C LYS A 241 0.63 3.24 -5.37
N ASN A 242 0.98 2.00 -5.65
CA ASN A 242 1.20 0.99 -4.62
C ASN A 242 2.39 1.32 -3.69
N MET A 243 3.44 1.94 -4.22
CA MET A 243 4.56 2.45 -3.41
C MET A 243 4.08 3.51 -2.42
N ILE A 244 3.26 4.47 -2.88
CA ILE A 244 2.68 5.52 -2.03
C ILE A 244 1.76 4.91 -0.96
N LEU A 245 0.91 3.94 -1.34
CA LEU A 245 0.06 3.21 -0.39
C LEU A 245 0.88 2.54 0.72
N LEU A 246 2.05 1.97 0.42
CA LEU A 246 2.95 1.43 1.44
C LEU A 246 3.56 2.52 2.33
N GLY A 247 3.94 3.66 1.76
CA GLY A 247 4.42 4.81 2.53
C GLY A 247 3.42 5.23 3.61
N ILE A 248 2.16 5.43 3.21
CA ILE A 248 1.06 5.77 4.12
C ILE A 248 0.81 4.63 5.12
N SER A 249 0.83 3.38 4.66
CA SER A 249 0.55 2.23 5.55
C SER A 249 1.59 2.06 6.65
N ARG A 250 2.86 2.43 6.42
CA ARG A 250 3.89 2.44 7.45
C ARG A 250 3.63 3.43 8.58
N LYS A 251 2.77 4.43 8.38
CA LYS A 251 2.34 5.36 9.42
C LYS A 251 1.05 4.91 10.12
N LEU A 252 0.11 4.34 9.36
CA LEU A 252 -1.23 4.01 9.87
C LEU A 252 -1.39 2.57 10.39
N PHE A 253 -0.62 1.62 9.88
CA PHE A 253 -0.83 0.19 10.07
C PHE A 253 0.41 -0.55 10.54
N THR A 254 1.30 0.08 11.32
CA THR A 254 2.57 -0.49 11.79
C THR A 254 2.46 -1.89 12.42
N HIS A 255 1.40 -2.13 13.20
CA HIS A 255 1.14 -3.41 13.86
C HIS A 255 0.38 -4.42 13.00
N SER A 256 -0.39 -3.94 12.01
CA SER A 256 -1.18 -4.77 11.12
C SER A 256 -0.41 -5.21 9.88
N ILE A 257 0.55 -4.39 9.45
CA ILE A 257 1.56 -4.68 8.42
C ILE A 257 2.92 -4.53 9.09
N PRO A 258 3.39 -5.59 9.78
CA PRO A 258 4.71 -5.62 10.40
C PRO A 258 5.80 -5.33 9.36
N LEU A 259 6.97 -4.89 9.85
CA LEU A 259 8.08 -4.48 8.98
C LEU A 259 8.47 -5.57 7.96
N ILE A 260 8.50 -6.84 8.38
CA ILE A 260 8.81 -7.97 7.50
C ILE A 260 7.81 -8.10 6.33
N VAL A 261 6.51 -7.90 6.58
CA VAL A 261 5.48 -7.95 5.53
C VAL A 261 5.57 -6.73 4.62
N ALA A 262 5.89 -5.56 5.18
CA ALA A 262 6.15 -4.37 4.38
C ALA A 262 7.35 -4.59 3.46
N GLU A 263 8.45 -5.18 3.95
CA GLU A 263 9.62 -5.54 3.13
C GLU A 263 9.24 -6.45 1.96
N GLN A 264 8.46 -7.51 2.22
CA GLN A 264 7.96 -8.41 1.18
C GLN A 264 7.10 -7.68 0.13
N CYS A 265 6.25 -6.73 0.56
CA CYS A 265 5.48 -5.91 -0.38
C CYS A 265 6.38 -5.02 -1.25
N TYR A 266 7.41 -4.40 -0.68
CA TYR A 266 8.40 -3.63 -1.44
C TYR A 266 9.21 -4.51 -2.41
N GLU A 267 9.60 -5.72 -1.98
CA GLU A 267 10.29 -6.69 -2.85
C GLU A 267 9.45 -7.10 -4.05
N LYS A 268 8.13 -7.32 -3.85
CA LYS A 268 7.17 -7.55 -4.93
C LYS A 268 7.13 -6.37 -5.90
N LEU A 269 7.00 -5.14 -5.41
CA LEU A 269 6.99 -3.95 -6.26
C LEU A 269 8.32 -3.78 -7.02
N LEU A 270 9.46 -4.05 -6.36
CA LEU A 270 10.78 -3.97 -6.99
C LEU A 270 10.91 -5.00 -8.12
N LYS A 271 10.40 -6.22 -7.92
CA LYS A 271 10.34 -7.22 -9.00
C LYS A 271 9.47 -6.72 -10.16
N ASP A 272 8.27 -6.24 -9.89
CA ASP A 272 7.35 -5.78 -10.94
C ASP A 272 7.94 -4.58 -11.72
N ALA A 273 8.60 -3.66 -11.02
CA ALA A 273 9.32 -2.54 -11.61
C ALA A 273 10.51 -2.99 -12.49
N ARG A 274 11.31 -3.96 -12.04
CA ARG A 274 12.41 -4.54 -12.84
C ARG A 274 11.88 -5.19 -14.11
N ILE A 275 10.82 -5.98 -14.02
CA ILE A 275 10.17 -6.62 -15.17
C ILE A 275 9.68 -5.55 -16.15
N LEU A 276 9.01 -4.50 -15.66
CA LEU A 276 8.54 -3.40 -16.49
C LEU A 276 9.67 -2.75 -17.29
N VAL A 277 10.83 -2.49 -16.67
CA VAL A 277 11.99 -1.92 -17.36
C VAL A 277 12.52 -2.87 -18.44
N GLN A 278 12.57 -4.18 -18.17
CA GLN A 278 13.06 -5.18 -19.12
C GLN A 278 12.16 -5.35 -20.35
N ASP A 279 10.85 -5.36 -20.14
CA ASP A 279 9.87 -5.63 -21.20
C ASP A 279 9.56 -4.39 -22.04
N THR A 280 9.84 -3.21 -21.51
CA THR A 280 9.60 -1.95 -22.24
C THR A 280 10.59 -1.78 -23.38
N LYS A 281 10.10 -1.82 -24.62
CA LYS A 281 10.91 -1.65 -25.84
C LYS A 281 11.27 -0.19 -26.15
N MET A 282 10.33 0.73 -25.94
CA MET A 282 10.51 2.16 -26.24
C MET A 282 11.47 2.81 -25.24
N ALA A 283 12.54 3.46 -25.73
CA ALA A 283 13.59 4.02 -24.88
C ALA A 283 13.06 5.04 -23.85
N VAL A 284 12.20 5.98 -24.28
CA VAL A 284 11.63 7.01 -23.38
C VAL A 284 10.78 6.38 -22.27
N LYS A 285 9.91 5.41 -22.61
CA LYS A 285 9.09 4.72 -21.60
C LYS A 285 9.94 3.86 -20.67
N ARG A 286 11.01 3.24 -21.20
CA ARG A 286 11.95 2.45 -20.40
C ARG A 286 12.68 3.33 -19.39
N GLU A 287 13.09 4.53 -19.80
CA GLU A 287 13.74 5.50 -18.91
C GLU A 287 12.79 5.95 -17.80
N ASN A 288 11.52 6.21 -18.12
CA ASN A 288 10.52 6.55 -17.11
C ASN A 288 10.28 5.40 -16.12
N ALA A 289 10.19 4.16 -16.60
CA ALA A 289 10.08 2.98 -15.74
C ALA A 289 11.35 2.76 -14.89
N TYR A 290 12.52 3.09 -15.43
CA TYR A 290 13.79 3.02 -14.72
C TYR A 290 13.85 4.07 -13.60
N ASN A 291 13.44 5.31 -13.86
CA ASN A 291 13.36 6.35 -12.85
C ASN A 291 12.42 5.96 -11.70
N MET A 292 11.27 5.36 -12.03
CA MET A 292 10.37 4.77 -11.02
C MET A 292 11.06 3.68 -10.20
N LEU A 293 11.79 2.76 -10.85
CA LEU A 293 12.56 1.71 -10.16
C LEU A 293 13.61 2.29 -9.22
N ILE A 294 14.34 3.34 -9.62
CA ILE A 294 15.32 4.03 -8.76
C ILE A 294 14.63 4.67 -7.56
N ASN A 295 13.49 5.34 -7.74
CA ASN A 295 12.72 5.91 -6.65
C ASN A 295 12.23 4.83 -5.67
N LEU A 296 11.80 3.68 -6.19
CA LEU A 296 11.37 2.55 -5.36
C LEU A 296 12.53 1.91 -4.58
N ILE A 297 13.72 1.83 -5.18
CA ILE A 297 14.96 1.41 -4.50
C ILE A 297 15.31 2.40 -3.38
N GLU A 298 15.14 3.70 -3.60
CA GLU A 298 15.32 4.73 -2.58
C GLU A 298 14.34 4.55 -1.43
N ASP A 299 13.04 4.44 -1.71
CA ASP A 299 12.01 4.28 -0.68
C ASP A 299 12.23 3.00 0.14
N TYR A 300 12.55 1.88 -0.52
CA TYR A 300 12.84 0.63 0.17
C TYR A 300 14.11 0.72 1.04
N ASN A 301 15.24 1.16 0.49
CA ASN A 301 16.49 1.13 1.26
C ASN A 301 16.60 2.28 2.28
N ILE A 302 16.06 3.45 1.97
CA ILE A 302 16.26 4.67 2.76
C ILE A 302 15.07 4.92 3.69
N LYS A 303 13.82 4.83 3.22
CA LYS A 303 12.66 5.09 4.10
C LYS A 303 12.28 3.88 4.94
N LEU A 304 12.37 2.67 4.38
CA LEU A 304 11.98 1.45 5.09
C LEU A 304 13.15 0.82 5.86
N LEU A 305 14.18 0.33 5.17
CA LEU A 305 15.25 -0.47 5.80
C LEU A 305 16.11 0.32 6.79
N SER A 306 16.17 1.65 6.70
CA SER A 306 16.91 2.46 7.68
C SER A 306 16.30 2.38 9.08
N THR A 307 15.01 2.06 9.16
CA THR A 307 14.27 1.86 10.42
C THR A 307 14.37 0.43 10.94
N LYS A 308 15.01 -0.48 10.20
CA LYS A 308 15.11 -1.90 10.55
C LYS A 308 16.14 -2.15 11.64
N VAL A 309 15.66 -2.49 12.82
CA VAL A 309 16.49 -2.83 13.99
C VAL A 309 16.91 -4.29 13.98
N TYR A 310 15.97 -5.20 13.69
CA TYR A 310 16.20 -6.64 13.73
C TYR A 310 16.52 -7.20 12.34
N TRP A 311 17.57 -8.03 12.27
CA TRP A 311 18.02 -8.71 11.07
C TRP A 311 18.22 -10.17 11.40
N GLU A 312 17.56 -11.06 10.66
CA GLU A 312 17.73 -12.52 10.81
C GLU A 312 19.14 -12.94 10.40
N ASN A 313 19.67 -12.36 9.33
CA ASN A 313 21.00 -12.63 8.81
C ASN A 313 21.97 -11.48 9.10
N MET A 314 22.97 -11.73 9.94
CA MET A 314 24.00 -10.75 10.29
C MET A 314 24.83 -10.29 9.08
N LYS A 315 25.02 -11.14 8.06
CA LYS A 315 25.74 -10.75 6.83
C LYS A 315 24.95 -9.72 6.02
N GLU A 316 23.63 -9.87 5.93
CA GLU A 316 22.76 -8.90 5.26
C GLU A 316 22.76 -7.56 6.00
N ARG A 317 22.73 -7.60 7.33
CA ARG A 317 22.87 -6.41 8.17
C ARG A 317 24.17 -5.67 7.89
N GLU A 318 25.30 -6.37 7.84
CA GLU A 318 26.60 -5.77 7.55
C GLU A 318 26.67 -5.19 6.14
N ASN A 319 26.13 -5.90 5.15
CA ASN A 319 26.05 -5.43 3.77
C ASN A 319 25.22 -4.16 3.67
N TYR A 320 24.06 -4.12 4.33
CA TYR A 320 23.21 -2.94 4.38
C TYR A 320 23.89 -1.78 5.12
N LYS A 321 24.60 -2.05 6.23
CA LYS A 321 25.36 -1.01 6.94
C LYS A 321 26.42 -0.36 6.05
N LYS A 322 27.18 -1.16 5.28
CA LYS A 322 28.15 -0.66 4.30
C LYS A 322 27.49 0.18 3.19
N PHE A 323 26.30 -0.21 2.75
CA PHE A 323 25.50 0.56 1.80
C PHE A 323 25.05 1.90 2.42
N TRP A 324 24.49 1.86 3.63
CA TRP A 324 23.98 3.02 4.35
C TRP A 324 25.06 4.05 4.66
N ASP A 325 26.24 3.60 5.09
CA ASP A 325 27.38 4.48 5.35
C ASP A 325 27.84 5.21 4.07
N LYS A 326 27.90 4.50 2.93
CA LYS A 326 28.20 5.13 1.64
C LYS A 326 27.11 6.11 1.20
N TYR A 327 25.84 5.77 1.42
CA TYR A 327 24.73 6.66 1.09
C TYR A 327 24.78 7.95 1.92
N LYS A 328 25.07 7.87 3.23
CA LYS A 328 25.22 9.06 4.09
C LYS A 328 26.31 10.01 3.61
N GLU A 329 27.45 9.48 3.16
CA GLU A 329 28.52 10.32 2.59
C GLU A 329 28.07 10.99 1.29
N ILE A 330 27.35 10.28 0.42
CA ILE A 330 26.79 10.85 -0.80
C ILE A 330 25.72 11.90 -0.48
N ALA A 331 24.88 11.67 0.52
CA ALA A 331 23.80 12.58 0.91
C ALA A 331 24.28 13.97 1.34
N LYS A 332 25.52 14.10 1.83
CA LYS A 332 26.14 15.41 2.13
C LYS A 332 26.29 16.30 0.90
N LEU A 333 26.36 15.71 -0.29
CA LEU A 333 26.47 16.44 -1.56
C LEU A 333 25.14 17.04 -2.02
N LYS A 334 24.01 16.66 -1.41
CA LYS A 334 22.67 17.09 -1.86
C LYS A 334 22.51 18.61 -1.93
N ASP A 335 23.11 19.33 -0.98
CA ASP A 335 23.03 20.79 -0.88
C ASP A 335 24.21 21.51 -1.56
N VAL A 336 25.27 20.77 -1.92
CA VAL A 336 26.51 21.32 -2.50
C VAL A 336 26.55 21.15 -4.02
N ASP A 337 26.27 19.93 -4.49
CA ASP A 337 26.22 19.57 -5.91
C ASP A 337 25.14 18.51 -6.12
N PHE A 338 23.94 18.98 -6.45
CA PHE A 338 22.78 18.12 -6.67
C PHE A 338 22.97 17.16 -7.85
N VAL A 339 23.70 17.57 -8.89
CA VAL A 339 23.93 16.76 -10.09
C VAL A 339 24.87 15.61 -9.75
N GLU A 340 25.97 15.90 -9.05
CA GLU A 340 26.89 14.86 -8.62
C GLU A 340 26.26 13.93 -7.57
N TYR A 341 25.43 14.47 -6.67
CA TYR A 341 24.63 13.68 -5.73
C TYR A 341 23.75 12.66 -6.48
N MET A 342 22.95 13.11 -7.45
CA MET A 342 22.08 12.21 -8.23
C MET A 342 22.87 11.12 -8.95
N ARG A 343 23.98 11.49 -9.60
CA ARG A 343 24.87 10.53 -10.29
C ARG A 343 25.44 9.48 -9.32
N LYS A 344 26.03 9.91 -8.20
CA LYS A 344 26.64 8.99 -7.21
C LYS A 344 25.59 8.11 -6.53
N LYS A 345 24.41 8.67 -6.24
CA LYS A 345 23.26 7.94 -5.68
C LYS A 345 22.83 6.79 -6.60
N GLU A 346 22.61 7.09 -7.88
CA GLU A 346 22.21 6.07 -8.86
C GLU A 346 23.27 4.99 -9.03
N ILE A 347 24.56 5.35 -9.12
CA ILE A 347 25.65 4.36 -9.20
C ILE A 347 25.64 3.42 -8.00
N LEU A 348 25.44 3.95 -6.78
CA LEU A 348 25.38 3.14 -5.56
C LEU A 348 24.19 2.18 -5.61
N PHE A 349 23.01 2.68 -5.96
CA PHE A 349 21.77 1.92 -6.01
C PHE A 349 21.83 0.80 -7.04
N ILE A 350 22.29 1.10 -8.26
CA ILE A 350 22.46 0.10 -9.32
C ILE A 350 23.43 -1.01 -8.90
N LYS A 351 24.60 -0.63 -8.35
CA LYS A 351 25.63 -1.61 -7.94
C LYS A 351 25.14 -2.52 -6.82
N ASP A 352 24.35 -1.99 -5.89
CA ASP A 352 23.76 -2.77 -4.81
C ASP A 352 22.65 -3.70 -5.33
N ASP A 353 21.73 -3.17 -6.14
CA ASP A 353 20.64 -3.93 -6.74
C ASP A 353 21.16 -5.09 -7.61
N MET A 354 22.19 -4.84 -8.42
CA MET A 354 22.87 -5.86 -9.23
C MET A 354 23.40 -7.04 -8.40
N LYS A 355 23.92 -6.79 -7.20
CA LYS A 355 24.40 -7.87 -6.31
C LYS A 355 23.25 -8.69 -5.74
N LYS A 356 22.15 -8.01 -5.40
CA LYS A 356 20.95 -8.67 -4.86
C LYS A 356 20.29 -9.57 -5.91
N ILE A 357 20.16 -9.11 -7.15
CA ILE A 357 19.47 -9.86 -8.22
C ILE A 357 20.27 -11.03 -8.80
N GLN A 358 21.60 -11.03 -8.70
CA GLN A 358 22.46 -12.10 -9.24
C GLN A 358 22.21 -13.47 -8.60
N ASN A 359 21.73 -13.50 -7.36
CA ASN A 359 21.50 -14.74 -6.61
C ASN A 359 20.02 -15.17 -6.60
N THR A 360 19.20 -14.62 -7.50
CA THR A 360 17.75 -14.88 -7.53
C THR A 360 17.38 -15.91 -8.59
N LYS A 361 16.23 -16.57 -8.41
CA LYS A 361 15.69 -17.54 -9.38
C LYS A 361 15.10 -16.89 -10.64
N PHE A 362 14.88 -15.57 -10.63
CA PHE A 362 14.28 -14.83 -11.74
C PHE A 362 15.36 -14.39 -12.73
N ASP A 363 15.04 -14.47 -14.03
CA ASP A 363 15.96 -14.00 -15.07
C ASP A 363 16.00 -12.47 -15.12
N TYR A 364 17.06 -11.91 -14.53
CA TYR A 364 17.35 -10.49 -14.57
C TYR A 364 18.46 -10.11 -15.58
N SER A 365 18.74 -10.96 -16.57
CA SER A 365 19.81 -10.73 -17.55
C SER A 365 19.68 -9.39 -18.29
N LYS A 366 18.48 -9.06 -18.78
CA LYS A 366 18.23 -7.81 -19.53
C LYS A 366 18.42 -6.56 -18.67
N ILE A 367 17.95 -6.56 -17.42
CA ILE A 367 18.12 -5.41 -16.52
C ILE A 367 19.59 -5.25 -16.12
N ILE A 368 20.32 -6.34 -15.91
CA ILE A 368 21.77 -6.31 -15.64
C ILE A 368 22.52 -5.67 -16.81
N VAL A 369 22.15 -6.01 -18.06
CA VAL A 369 22.73 -5.36 -19.25
C VAL A 369 22.41 -3.87 -19.28
N TYR A 370 21.15 -3.49 -18.97
CA TYR A 370 20.74 -2.09 -18.92
C TYR A 370 21.52 -1.30 -17.87
N TYR A 371 21.64 -1.85 -16.65
CA TYR A 371 22.43 -1.29 -15.56
C TYR A 371 23.91 -1.13 -15.92
N LYS A 372 24.52 -2.11 -16.58
CA LYS A 372 25.91 -1.99 -17.05
C LYS A 372 26.07 -0.82 -18.03
N ARG A 373 25.14 -0.62 -18.97
CA ARG A 373 25.16 0.53 -19.89
C ARG A 373 25.12 1.86 -19.14
N LYS A 374 24.18 2.01 -18.20
CA LYS A 374 24.10 3.22 -17.33
C LYS A 374 25.39 3.46 -16.55
N LEU A 375 26.01 2.41 -16.01
CA LEU A 375 27.29 2.54 -15.32
C LEU A 375 28.45 2.94 -16.25
N VAL A 376 28.42 2.54 -17.53
CA VAL A 376 29.38 3.03 -18.54
C VAL A 376 29.13 4.50 -18.83
N ASP A 377 27.88 4.90 -19.04
CA ASP A 377 27.49 6.30 -19.31
C ASP A 377 27.93 7.23 -18.16
N TYR A 378 27.85 6.77 -16.92
CA TYR A 378 28.31 7.51 -15.75
C TYR A 378 29.84 7.46 -15.51
N GLY A 379 30.59 6.71 -16.34
CA GLY A 379 32.03 6.51 -16.19
C GLY A 379 32.44 5.62 -15.01
N ALA A 380 31.48 4.87 -14.44
CA ALA A 380 31.69 4.04 -13.26
C ALA A 380 32.27 2.65 -13.56
N ILE A 381 32.15 2.18 -14.81
CA ILE A 381 32.80 0.98 -15.36
C ILE A 381 33.25 1.25 -16.80
N ARG A 382 34.21 0.47 -17.32
CA ARG A 382 34.72 0.61 -18.70
C ARG A 382 34.23 -0.54 -19.58
N GLU A 383 33.85 -0.22 -20.82
CA GLU A 383 33.61 -1.22 -21.85
C GLU A 383 34.94 -1.64 -22.47
N LEU A 384 35.29 -2.92 -22.36
CA LEU A 384 36.46 -3.48 -23.03
C LEU A 384 36.06 -3.81 -24.46
N LYS A 385 36.76 -3.22 -25.44
CA LYS A 385 36.57 -3.56 -26.85
C LYS A 385 36.89 -5.04 -27.05
N ASN A 386 36.04 -5.75 -27.78
CA ASN A 386 36.25 -7.16 -28.14
C ASN A 386 37.33 -7.33 -29.24
N THR A 387 38.36 -6.50 -29.19
CA THR A 387 39.51 -6.50 -30.08
C THR A 387 40.74 -6.76 -29.22
N CYS A 388 41.17 -8.02 -29.19
CA CYS A 388 42.49 -8.36 -28.70
C CYS A 388 43.48 -7.99 -29.81
N ARG A 389 44.41 -7.06 -29.54
CA ARG A 389 45.62 -6.99 -30.36
C ARG A 389 46.47 -8.18 -29.91
N THR A 390 46.55 -9.22 -30.74
CA THR A 390 47.57 -10.25 -30.55
C THR A 390 48.91 -9.53 -30.47
N ALA A 391 49.58 -9.61 -29.31
CA ALA A 391 50.94 -9.09 -29.20
C ALA A 391 51.77 -9.79 -30.29
N GLU A 392 52.44 -9.02 -31.15
CA GLU A 392 53.36 -9.56 -32.14
C GLU A 392 54.31 -10.53 -31.43
N LYS A 393 54.48 -11.72 -32.01
CA LYS A 393 55.32 -12.84 -31.56
C LYS A 393 56.26 -12.46 -30.41
N TYR A 394 55.98 -12.97 -29.21
CA TYR A 394 57.01 -13.04 -28.17
C TYR A 394 58.16 -13.91 -28.69
N ILE A 395 59.21 -13.29 -29.21
CA ILE A 395 60.52 -13.91 -29.42
C ILE A 395 61.24 -13.86 -28.05
N GLY A 396 60.71 -14.60 -27.10
CA GLY A 396 61.30 -14.80 -25.79
C GLY A 396 61.53 -16.28 -25.59
N THR A 397 62.78 -16.70 -25.49
CA THR A 397 63.16 -18.10 -25.29
C THR A 397 62.48 -18.62 -24.03
N ILE A 398 61.51 -19.52 -24.19
CA ILE A 398 60.92 -20.26 -23.08
C ILE A 398 62.05 -21.11 -22.50
N LYS A 399 62.60 -20.72 -21.34
CA LYS A 399 63.43 -21.64 -20.55
C LYS A 399 62.50 -22.75 -20.07
N GLN A 400 62.51 -23.89 -20.76
CA GLN A 400 61.98 -25.14 -20.23
C GLN A 400 62.72 -25.42 -18.91
N LYS A 401 62.04 -25.22 -17.78
CA LYS A 401 62.48 -25.79 -16.51
C LYS A 401 61.96 -27.22 -16.52
N GLU A 402 62.88 -28.16 -16.61
CA GLU A 402 62.63 -29.59 -16.71
C GLU A 402 61.63 -30.08 -15.65
N ASN A 403 60.77 -30.99 -16.11
CA ASN A 403 59.94 -31.87 -15.30
C ASN A 403 60.77 -32.57 -14.22
N ARG A 404 60.25 -32.58 -12.99
CA ARG A 404 60.33 -33.77 -12.14
C ARG A 404 58.95 -34.06 -11.54
N VAL A 405 58.24 -34.94 -12.23
CA VAL A 405 57.31 -35.87 -11.61
C VAL A 405 58.18 -36.86 -10.83
N SER A 406 57.85 -37.10 -9.57
CA SER A 406 58.32 -38.30 -8.86
C SER A 406 57.18 -38.84 -8.01
N ALA A 407 57.03 -40.16 -8.18
CA ALA A 407 56.04 -41.13 -7.71
C ALA A 407 55.43 -40.91 -6.34
#